data_AF-A0A7C5K1N8-F1
#
_entry.id   AF-A0A7C5K1N8-F1
#
_cell.length_a   1.000
_cell.length_b   1.000
_cell.length_c   1.000
_cell.angle_alpha   90.00
_cell.angle_beta   90.00
_cell.angle_gamma   90.00
#
_symmetry.space_group_name_H-M   'P 1'
#
loop_
_entity.id
_entity.type
_entity.pdbx_description
1 polymer ?
#
loop_
_entity_poly.entity_id
_entity_poly.type
_entity_poly.pdbx_seq_one_letter_code
_entity_poly.pdbx_strand_id
1 'polypeptide(L)'
;MLVKVLEEFNEILVETVDETLRYLLGDRTVEIFYEYLRRKGFTMSDIPHDPDFFFDELRAVLEFEDSGMRFRRVSGIGIVSILERTIIEILCKKFGLEFNEKGPIIFSEWVEKIRDAYLKRSKLGSGLTETEVKTVYGKSQHLNSG
;
A
#
# COMPACT_ATOMS: atom_id res chain seq x y z
N MET A 1 -3.61 -18.45 -13.26
CA MET A 1 -4.83 -17.90 -12.61
C MET A 1 -4.44 -17.07 -11.38
N LEU A 2 -3.67 -17.61 -10.43
CA LEU A 2 -3.18 -16.86 -9.25
C LEU A 2 -2.36 -15.62 -9.58
N VAL A 3 -1.48 -15.68 -10.60
CA VAL A 3 -0.69 -14.53 -11.05
C VAL A 3 -1.57 -13.35 -11.44
N LYS A 4 -2.62 -13.59 -12.25
CA LYS A 4 -3.57 -12.56 -12.66
C LYS A 4 -4.35 -11.96 -11.50
N VAL A 5 -4.74 -12.79 -10.52
CA VAL A 5 -5.43 -12.32 -9.32
C VAL A 5 -4.50 -11.43 -8.47
N LEU A 6 -3.22 -11.77 -8.37
CA LEU A 6 -2.24 -10.94 -7.67
C LEU A 6 -1.95 -9.63 -8.41
N GLU A 7 -1.85 -9.67 -9.73
CA GLU A 7 -1.72 -8.48 -10.57
C GLU A 7 -2.91 -7.55 -10.38
N GLU A 8 -4.14 -8.07 -10.42
CA GLU A 8 -5.37 -7.30 -10.16
C GLU A 8 -5.38 -6.65 -8.77
N PHE A 9 -4.99 -7.40 -7.74
CA PHE A 9 -4.86 -6.84 -6.39
C PHE A 9 -3.84 -5.69 -6.33
N ASN A 10 -2.67 -5.89 -6.94
CA ASN A 10 -1.60 -4.91 -6.96
C ASN A 10 -2.01 -3.64 -7.72
N GLU A 11 -2.68 -3.77 -8.86
CA GLU A 11 -3.23 -2.66 -9.63
C GLU A 11 -4.22 -1.85 -8.78
N ILE A 12 -5.19 -2.52 -8.14
CA ILE A 12 -6.18 -1.86 -7.29
C ILE A 12 -5.51 -1.15 -6.10
N LEU A 13 -4.47 -1.74 -5.50
CA LEU A 13 -3.71 -1.12 -4.42
C LEU A 13 -3.03 0.16 -4.90
N VAL A 14 -2.28 0.09 -6.00
CA VAL A 14 -1.54 1.23 -6.57
C VAL A 14 -2.49 2.35 -6.97
N GLU A 15 -3.58 2.04 -7.66
CA GLU A 15 -4.61 3.01 -8.04
C GLU A 15 -5.22 3.68 -6.82
N THR A 16 -5.58 2.91 -5.79
CA THR A 16 -6.20 3.45 -4.59
C THR A 16 -5.25 4.38 -3.83
N VAL A 17 -3.96 4.04 -3.77
CA VAL A 17 -2.93 4.93 -3.20
C VAL A 17 -2.84 6.23 -4.00
N ASP A 18 -2.74 6.14 -5.33
CA ASP A 18 -2.62 7.31 -6.21
C ASP A 18 -3.84 8.23 -6.12
N GLU A 19 -5.04 7.68 -6.24
CA GLU A 19 -6.31 8.40 -6.12
C GLU A 19 -6.40 9.14 -4.78
N THR A 20 -6.03 8.47 -3.69
CA THR A 20 -6.11 9.04 -2.34
C THR A 20 -5.11 10.17 -2.15
N LEU A 21 -3.88 10.00 -2.65
CA LEU A 21 -2.86 11.04 -2.57
C LEU A 21 -3.20 12.26 -3.42
N ARG A 22 -3.69 12.06 -4.64
CA ARG A 22 -4.09 13.16 -5.54
C ARG A 22 -5.25 13.94 -4.95
N TYR A 23 -6.22 13.25 -4.35
CA TYR A 23 -7.33 13.88 -3.67
C TYR A 23 -6.89 14.76 -2.49
N LEU A 24 -5.92 14.30 -1.69
CA LEU A 24 -5.51 14.99 -0.46
C LEU A 24 -4.42 16.04 -0.66
N LEU A 25 -3.45 15.78 -1.54
CA LEU A 25 -2.26 16.62 -1.74
C LEU A 25 -2.33 17.45 -3.03
N GLY A 26 -3.22 17.09 -3.96
CA GLY A 26 -3.35 17.68 -5.29
C GLY A 26 -2.36 17.08 -6.30
N ASP A 27 -2.77 17.06 -7.57
CA ASP A 27 -2.02 16.41 -8.66
C ASP A 27 -0.56 16.82 -8.76
N ARG A 28 -0.29 18.13 -8.70
CA ARG A 28 1.05 18.66 -8.84
C ARG A 28 2.00 18.20 -7.72
N THR A 29 1.50 18.14 -6.49
CA THR A 29 2.29 17.69 -5.33
C THR A 29 2.63 16.21 -5.47
N VAL A 30 1.66 15.41 -5.89
CA VAL A 30 1.84 13.97 -6.13
C VAL A 30 2.84 13.71 -7.25
N GLU A 31 2.78 14.46 -8.36
CA GLU A 31 3.76 14.35 -9.44
C GLU A 31 5.19 14.61 -8.98
N ILE A 32 5.38 15.68 -8.18
CA ILE A 32 6.69 16.02 -7.60
C ILE A 32 7.18 14.90 -6.69
N PHE A 33 6.29 14.36 -5.84
CA PHE A 33 6.62 13.26 -4.95
C PHE A 33 7.03 11.98 -5.71
N TYR A 34 6.32 11.63 -6.78
CA TYR A 34 6.69 10.46 -7.60
C TYR A 34 7.97 10.68 -8.40
N GLU A 35 8.23 11.89 -8.87
CA GLU A 35 9.53 12.23 -9.45
C GLU A 35 10.66 12.06 -8.45
N TYR A 36 10.45 12.47 -7.20
CA TYR A 36 11.39 12.27 -6.12
C TYR A 36 11.66 10.78 -5.84
N LEU A 37 10.61 9.97 -5.68
CA LEU A 37 10.74 8.52 -5.47
C LEU A 37 11.49 7.84 -6.63
N ARG A 38 11.17 8.22 -7.87
CA ARG A 38 11.84 7.69 -9.06
C ARG A 38 13.33 8.00 -9.10
N ARG A 39 13.75 9.18 -8.61
CA ARG A 39 15.19 9.51 -8.46
C ARG A 39 15.88 8.65 -7.40
N LYS A 40 15.13 8.11 -6.44
CA LYS A 40 15.59 7.11 -5.47
C LYS A 40 15.51 5.67 -5.98
N GLY A 41 15.05 5.46 -7.22
CA GLY A 41 14.89 4.12 -7.80
C GLY A 41 13.61 3.40 -7.37
N PHE A 42 12.64 4.12 -6.78
CA PHE A 42 11.35 3.59 -6.36
C PHE A 42 10.25 4.08 -7.30
N THR A 43 9.40 3.17 -7.75
CA THR A 43 8.29 3.42 -8.68
C THR A 43 6.97 2.99 -8.06
N MET A 44 5.84 3.42 -8.66
CA MET A 44 4.51 3.05 -8.15
C MET A 44 4.29 1.53 -8.13
N SER A 45 4.89 0.79 -9.06
CA SER A 45 4.81 -0.67 -9.08
C SER A 45 5.54 -1.35 -7.92
N ASP A 46 6.36 -0.62 -7.16
CA ASP A 46 7.07 -1.16 -6.00
C ASP A 46 6.23 -1.09 -4.71
N ILE A 47 5.18 -0.25 -4.67
CA ILE A 47 4.29 -0.08 -3.50
C ILE A 47 3.72 -1.41 -2.98
N PRO A 48 3.24 -2.35 -3.82
CA PRO A 48 2.72 -3.62 -3.31
C PRO A 48 3.78 -4.51 -2.66
N HIS A 49 5.06 -4.27 -2.92
CA HIS A 49 6.19 -5.08 -2.46
C HIS A 49 6.89 -4.47 -1.24
N ASP A 50 6.94 -3.13 -1.17
CA ASP A 50 7.56 -2.39 -0.08
C ASP A 50 6.76 -1.11 0.24
N PRO A 51 5.55 -1.25 0.82
CA PRO A 51 4.71 -0.10 1.11
C PRO A 51 5.26 0.74 2.28
N ASP A 52 6.04 0.14 3.19
CA ASP A 52 6.58 0.84 4.35
C ASP A 52 7.62 1.88 3.92
N PHE A 53 8.51 1.53 2.99
CA PHE A 53 9.43 2.49 2.38
C PHE A 53 8.70 3.68 1.75
N PHE A 54 7.62 3.43 1.01
CA PHE A 54 6.82 4.48 0.39
C PHE A 54 6.27 5.48 1.41
N PHE A 55 5.67 4.99 2.50
CA PHE A 55 5.09 5.85 3.53
C PHE A 55 6.15 6.55 4.39
N ASP A 56 7.30 5.93 4.62
CA ASP A 56 8.43 6.58 5.30
C ASP A 56 8.97 7.77 4.49
N GLU A 57 9.11 7.61 3.18
CA GLU A 57 9.51 8.69 2.29
C GLU A 57 8.45 9.79 2.21
N LEU A 58 7.16 9.42 2.21
CA LEU A 58 6.07 10.39 2.26
C LEU A 58 6.09 11.20 3.57
N ARG A 59 6.32 10.55 4.71
CA ARG A 59 6.49 11.22 6.01
C ARG A 59 7.64 12.22 5.95
N ALA A 60 8.80 11.79 5.45
CA ALA A 60 9.98 12.63 5.38
C ALA A 60 9.76 13.89 4.53
N VAL A 61 9.07 13.77 3.39
CA VAL A 61 8.77 14.90 2.51
C VAL A 61 7.78 15.88 3.17
N LEU A 62 6.72 15.36 3.79
CA LEU A 62 5.70 16.19 4.44
C LEU A 62 6.23 16.87 5.72
N GLU A 63 7.10 16.22 6.48
CA GLU A 63 7.78 16.83 7.64
C GLU A 63 8.75 17.94 7.22
N PHE A 64 9.42 17.80 6.08
CA PHE A 64 10.32 18.83 5.58
C PHE A 64 9.55 20.08 5.11
N GLU A 65 8.37 19.91 4.50
CA GLU A 65 7.51 21.04 4.10
C GLU A 65 6.86 21.79 5.29
N ASP A 66 6.70 21.14 6.45
CA ASP A 66 6.19 21.78 7.67
C ASP A 66 7.10 22.93 8.18
N SER A 67 8.34 23.02 7.66
CA SER A 67 9.24 24.16 7.89
C SER A 67 8.86 25.43 7.10
N GLY A 68 7.92 25.36 6.15
CA GLY A 68 7.51 26.48 5.29
C GLY A 68 6.01 26.55 4.92
N MET A 69 5.22 25.51 5.14
CA MET A 69 3.81 25.45 4.72
C MET A 69 2.83 25.85 5.85
N ARG A 70 1.70 26.46 5.47
CA ARG A 70 0.71 27.07 6.38
C ARG A 70 -0.20 26.07 7.12
N PHE A 71 0.15 24.79 7.20
CA PHE A 71 -0.64 23.76 7.91
C PHE A 71 -0.20 23.60 9.37
N ARG A 72 -0.15 24.70 10.13
CA ARG A 72 0.33 24.77 11.52
C ARG A 72 -0.44 23.96 12.59
N ARG A 73 -1.23 22.93 12.23
CA ARG A 73 -2.07 22.20 13.20
C ARG A 73 -2.03 20.67 13.12
N VAL A 74 -1.47 20.07 12.08
CA VAL A 74 -1.37 18.60 11.96
C VAL A 74 0.03 18.27 11.47
N SER A 75 0.78 17.48 12.24
CA SER A 75 2.13 17.05 11.85
C SER A 75 2.08 16.16 10.61
N GLY A 76 3.16 16.13 9.82
CA GLY A 76 3.33 15.18 8.71
C GLY A 76 3.00 13.72 9.10
N ILE A 77 3.39 13.31 10.32
CA ILE A 77 3.02 12.01 10.92
C ILE A 77 1.51 11.82 10.96
N GLY A 78 0.76 12.82 11.44
CA GLY A 78 -0.70 12.74 11.54
C GLY A 78 -1.38 12.64 10.18
N ILE A 79 -0.88 13.38 9.18
CA ILE A 79 -1.39 13.32 7.80
C ILE A 79 -1.16 11.93 7.21
N VAL A 80 0.06 11.38 7.35
CA VAL A 80 0.37 10.04 6.83
C VAL A 80 -0.45 8.95 7.52
N SER A 81 -0.64 9.02 8.84
CA SER A 81 -1.48 8.04 9.53
C SER A 81 -2.95 8.09 9.07
N ILE A 82 -3.48 9.28 8.76
CA ILE A 82 -4.82 9.43 8.17
C ILE A 82 -4.87 8.84 6.76
N LEU A 83 -3.82 9.06 5.96
CA LEU A 83 -3.68 8.52 4.62
C LEU A 83 -3.68 6.99 4.62
N GLU A 84 -2.79 6.37 5.41
CA GLU A 84 -2.69 4.92 5.57
C GLU A 84 -4.05 4.32 5.91
N ARG A 85 -4.74 4.86 6.91
CA ARG A 85 -6.06 4.39 7.33
C ARG A 85 -7.12 4.57 6.24
N THR A 86 -7.12 5.71 5.56
CA THR A 86 -8.09 6.00 4.49
C THR A 86 -7.92 5.02 3.32
N ILE A 87 -6.68 4.73 2.93
CA ILE A 87 -6.37 3.78 1.85
C ILE A 87 -6.85 2.38 2.25
N ILE A 88 -6.56 1.92 3.47
CA ILE A 88 -7.03 0.61 3.96
C ILE A 88 -8.56 0.54 4.01
N GLU A 89 -9.24 1.60 4.47
CA GLU A 89 -10.70 1.67 4.47
C GLU A 89 -11.30 1.56 3.07
N ILE A 90 -10.71 2.24 2.09
CA ILE A 90 -11.15 2.19 0.69
C ILE A 90 -10.90 0.79 0.12
N LEU A 91 -9.73 0.19 0.35
CA LEU A 91 -9.41 -1.15 -0.14
C LEU A 91 -10.37 -2.19 0.45
N CYS A 92 -10.62 -2.16 1.76
CA CYS A 92 -11.60 -3.04 2.40
C CYS A 92 -12.97 -2.90 1.72
N LYS A 93 -13.45 -1.67 1.47
CA LYS A 93 -14.71 -1.45 0.74
C LYS A 93 -14.68 -2.01 -0.68
N LYS A 94 -13.62 -1.75 -1.46
CA LYS A 94 -13.46 -2.26 -2.84
C LYS A 94 -13.51 -3.79 -2.89
N PHE A 95 -12.96 -4.47 -1.88
CA PHE A 95 -12.95 -5.94 -1.81
C PHE A 95 -14.13 -6.55 -1.03
N GLY A 96 -15.05 -5.74 -0.51
CA GLY A 96 -16.21 -6.20 0.27
C GLY A 96 -15.83 -6.79 1.64
N LEU A 97 -14.79 -6.24 2.26
CA LEU A 97 -14.32 -6.57 3.61
C LEU A 97 -14.79 -5.51 4.60
N GLU A 98 -15.03 -5.93 5.84
CA GLU A 98 -15.29 -4.98 6.93
C GLU A 98 -13.97 -4.45 7.52
N PHE A 99 -13.95 -3.14 7.80
CA PHE A 99 -12.85 -2.50 8.52
C PHE A 99 -13.39 -1.89 9.82
N ASN A 100 -13.17 -2.58 10.93
CA ASN A 100 -13.67 -2.20 12.26
C ASN A 100 -12.54 -1.87 13.25
N GLU A 101 -11.32 -1.65 12.76
CA GLU A 101 -10.12 -1.50 13.59
C GLU A 101 -10.12 -0.17 14.35
N LYS A 102 -9.87 -0.26 15.66
CA LYS A 102 -9.82 0.90 16.57
C LYS A 102 -8.39 1.11 17.03
N GLY A 103 -7.77 2.19 16.56
CA GLY A 103 -6.40 2.57 16.96
C GLY A 103 -5.44 2.74 15.79
N PRO A 104 -4.13 2.85 16.07
CA PRO A 104 -3.13 2.91 15.02
C PRO A 104 -3.15 1.62 14.20
N ILE A 105 -2.86 1.74 12.91
CA ILE A 105 -2.71 0.60 12.02
C ILE A 105 -1.27 0.54 11.51
N ILE A 106 -0.81 -0.66 11.18
CA ILE A 106 0.42 -0.87 10.43
C ILE A 106 -0.01 -1.20 8.99
N PHE A 107 0.36 -0.33 8.04
CA PHE A 107 -0.16 -0.39 6.68
C PHE A 107 0.20 -1.71 5.98
N SER A 108 1.48 -2.11 6.04
CA SER A 108 1.96 -3.37 5.46
C SER A 108 1.20 -4.60 5.97
N GLU A 109 0.97 -4.70 7.29
CA GLU A 109 0.19 -5.79 7.88
C GLU A 109 -1.26 -5.82 7.35
N TRP A 110 -1.89 -4.67 7.17
CA TRP A 110 -3.24 -4.59 6.63
C TRP A 110 -3.30 -4.95 5.15
N VAL A 111 -2.33 -4.51 4.35
CA VAL A 111 -2.23 -4.91 2.93
C VAL A 111 -2.12 -6.43 2.81
N GLU A 112 -1.29 -7.09 3.61
CA GLU A 112 -1.18 -8.55 3.62
C GLU A 112 -2.50 -9.23 4.04
N LYS A 113 -3.17 -8.72 5.09
CA LYS A 113 -4.48 -9.25 5.52
C LYS A 113 -5.54 -9.15 4.41
N ILE A 114 -5.62 -8.02 3.73
CA ILE A 114 -6.57 -7.80 2.63
C ILE A 114 -6.21 -8.71 1.46
N ARG A 115 -4.93 -8.81 1.10
CA ARG A 115 -4.44 -9.70 0.04
C ARG A 115 -4.80 -11.14 0.30
N ASP A 116 -4.57 -11.63 1.52
CA ASP A 116 -4.92 -12.99 1.92
C ASP A 116 -6.41 -13.26 1.85
N ALA A 117 -7.24 -12.31 2.30
CA ALA A 117 -8.69 -12.42 2.23
C ALA A 117 -9.18 -12.46 0.77
N TYR A 118 -8.62 -11.59 -0.08
CA TYR A 118 -8.91 -11.52 -1.50
C TYR A 118 -8.52 -12.83 -2.21
N LEU A 119 -7.31 -13.34 -1.97
CA LEU A 119 -6.85 -14.61 -2.53
C LEU A 119 -7.71 -15.80 -2.08
N LYS A 120 -8.10 -15.87 -0.80
CA LYS A 120 -8.98 -16.94 -0.29
C LYS A 120 -10.32 -16.93 -1.00
N ARG A 121 -10.93 -15.75 -1.17
CA ARG A 121 -12.19 -15.59 -1.91
C ARG A 121 -12.05 -16.03 -3.38
N SER A 122 -10.96 -15.65 -4.04
CA SER A 122 -10.69 -16.02 -5.43
C SER A 122 -10.39 -17.52 -5.59
N LYS A 123 -9.76 -18.18 -4.60
CA LYS A 123 -9.54 -19.63 -4.56
C LYS A 123 -10.82 -20.43 -4.35
N LEU A 124 -11.72 -19.96 -3.47
CA LEU A 124 -13.04 -20.58 -3.27
C LEU A 124 -13.90 -20.54 -4.55
N GLY A 125 -13.70 -19.55 -5.42
CA GLY A 125 -14.36 -19.48 -6.73
C GLY A 125 -13.69 -20.32 -7.85
N SER A 126 -12.48 -20.85 -7.63
CA SER A 126 -11.66 -21.46 -8.70
C SER A 126 -11.14 -22.88 -8.43
N GLY A 127 -11.31 -23.43 -7.22
CA GLY A 127 -10.95 -24.83 -6.92
C GLY A 127 -9.44 -25.13 -6.89
N LEU A 128 -8.59 -24.12 -6.69
CA LEU A 128 -7.13 -24.27 -6.63
C LEU A 128 -6.65 -24.78 -5.25
N THR A 129 -5.64 -25.65 -5.24
CA THR A 129 -5.15 -26.34 -4.01
C THR A 129 -4.01 -25.58 -3.33
N GLU A 130 -3.85 -25.79 -2.01
CA GLU A 130 -2.83 -25.13 -1.15
C GLU A 130 -1.38 -25.24 -1.68
N THR A 131 -1.09 -26.23 -2.52
CA THR A 131 0.25 -26.54 -3.03
C THR A 131 0.75 -25.51 -4.06
N GLU A 132 -0.14 -24.86 -4.82
CA GLU A 132 0.26 -23.87 -5.84
C GLU A 132 0.64 -22.51 -5.24
N VAL A 133 0.19 -22.24 -4.02
CA VAL A 133 0.39 -20.97 -3.30
C VAL A 133 1.79 -20.90 -2.70
N LYS A 134 2.28 -22.03 -2.17
CA LYS A 134 3.62 -22.13 -1.57
C LYS A 134 4.75 -21.99 -2.59
N THR A 135 4.53 -22.38 -3.85
CA THR A 135 5.57 -22.30 -4.89
C THR A 135 5.82 -20.87 -5.39
N VAL A 136 4.81 -20.00 -5.31
CA VAL A 136 4.93 -18.57 -5.69
C VAL A 136 5.66 -17.77 -4.59
N TYR A 137 5.47 -18.11 -3.32
CA TYR A 137 6.03 -17.37 -2.18
C TYR A 137 7.23 -18.03 -1.49
N GLY A 138 7.52 -19.32 -1.74
CA GLY A 138 8.59 -20.07 -1.10
C GLY A 138 10.01 -19.77 -1.58
N LYS A 139 10.21 -18.90 -2.58
CA LYS A 139 11.55 -18.54 -3.08
C LYS A 139 12.21 -17.35 -2.36
N SER A 140 11.49 -16.63 -1.50
CA SER A 140 12.06 -15.47 -0.79
C SER A 140 12.59 -15.77 0.63
N GLN A 141 12.59 -17.05 1.07
CA GLN A 141 13.14 -17.43 2.39
C GLN A 141 14.36 -18.38 2.35
N HIS A 142 14.97 -18.60 1.17
CA HIS A 142 16.20 -19.39 1.07
C HIS A 142 17.30 -18.68 0.26
N LEU A 143 17.60 -17.42 0.60
CA LEU A 143 18.85 -16.76 0.23
C LEU A 143 19.28 -15.84 1.38
N ASN A 144 19.62 -16.42 2.53
CA ASN A 144 20.49 -15.83 3.56
C ASN A 144 20.87 -16.93 4.56
N SER A 145 21.63 -17.90 4.07
CA SER A 145 22.40 -18.86 4.87
C SER A 145 23.52 -19.38 3.97
N GLY A 146 24.56 -18.56 3.84
CA GLY A 146 25.79 -18.85 3.12
C GLY A 146 26.87 -17.90 3.63
#